data_AF-A0A1X7U6C1-F1
#
_entry.id   AF-A0A1X7U6C1-F1
#
_cell.length_a   1.000
_cell.length_b   1.000
_cell.length_c   1.000
_cell.angle_alpha   90.00
_cell.angle_beta   90.00
_cell.angle_gamma   90.00
#
_symmetry.space_group_name_H-M   'P 1'
#
loop_
_entity.id
_entity.type
_entity.pdbx_description
1 polymer ?
#
loop_
_entity_poly.entity_id
_entity_poly.type
_entity_poly.pdbx_seq_one_letter_code
_entity_poly.pdbx_strand_id
1 'polypeptide(L)'
;MAATLRFELLYVPVRRIERSRLYNPKNYEIGLIPSVNTHSLPSYQIRSNEENFKLLVSSRLKEEHQISALSVHSLATLSSKDRISIMYIVPTISTEANVGGIRFIDMFSLIQTPQLLGSHRELLLVIDQWLMERHSLPYSNPDLLFSTDSTGQSLVGIVQDIVDNPLLSIPSEPPEDKLIIALNNPVFVPIEDTTNF
;
A
#
# COMPACT_ATOMS: atom_id res chain seq x y z
N MET A 1 20.82 -20.27 19.15
CA MET A 1 20.24 -20.30 17.79
C MET A 1 19.92 -18.87 17.42
N ALA A 2 20.54 -18.28 16.40
CA ALA A 2 20.13 -16.98 15.89
C ALA A 2 18.78 -17.14 15.19
N ALA A 3 17.78 -16.31 15.53
CA ALA A 3 16.50 -16.31 14.84
C ALA A 3 16.74 -15.79 13.41
N THR A 4 16.37 -16.57 12.39
CA THR A 4 16.43 -16.12 11.00
C THR A 4 15.38 -15.04 10.79
N LEU A 5 15.83 -13.80 10.62
CA LEU A 5 14.97 -12.65 10.32
C LEU A 5 14.19 -12.90 9.02
N ARG A 6 12.86 -12.78 9.08
CA ARG A 6 11.97 -12.96 7.93
C ARG A 6 11.65 -11.61 7.31
N PHE A 7 11.65 -11.57 5.98
CA PHE A 7 11.28 -10.38 5.23
C PHE A 7 9.96 -10.61 4.51
N GLU A 8 9.06 -9.65 4.60
CA GLU A 8 7.71 -9.72 4.04
C GLU A 8 7.37 -8.42 3.30
N LEU A 9 6.73 -8.54 2.14
CA LEU A 9 6.09 -7.44 1.44
C LEU A 9 4.60 -7.51 1.73
N LEU A 10 4.06 -6.47 2.37
CA LEU A 10 2.63 -6.29 2.56
C LEU A 10 2.14 -5.34 1.47
N TYR A 11 1.08 -5.69 0.75
CA TYR A 11 0.52 -4.80 -0.26
C TYR A 11 -0.96 -4.60 -0.01
N VAL A 12 -1.38 -3.34 -0.15
CA VAL A 12 -2.71 -2.88 0.19
C VAL A 12 -3.36 -2.33 -1.07
N PRO A 13 -4.15 -3.14 -1.80
CA PRO A 13 -4.94 -2.67 -2.90
C PRO A 13 -5.96 -1.66 -2.37
N VAL A 14 -5.91 -0.44 -2.88
CA VAL A 14 -6.87 0.61 -2.55
C VAL A 14 -7.59 0.95 -3.82
N ARG A 15 -8.92 0.98 -3.77
CA ARG A 15 -9.73 1.55 -4.84
C ARG A 15 -10.51 2.73 -4.32
N ARG A 16 -10.73 3.69 -5.19
CA ARG A 16 -11.55 4.87 -4.89
C ARG A 16 -12.90 4.71 -5.56
N ILE A 17 -13.95 4.69 -4.75
CA ILE A 17 -15.33 4.52 -5.21
C ILE A 17 -16.04 5.84 -5.50
N GLU A 18 -15.59 6.93 -4.89
CA GLU A 18 -16.16 8.26 -5.14
C GLU A 18 -15.09 9.35 -5.28
N ARG A 19 -15.27 10.21 -6.29
CA ARG A 19 -14.39 11.36 -6.54
C ARG A 19 -14.87 12.56 -5.71
N SER A 20 -14.06 12.93 -4.71
CA SER A 20 -14.26 14.10 -3.87
C SER A 20 -12.92 14.79 -3.59
N ARG A 21 -12.92 16.13 -3.55
CA ARG A 21 -11.78 16.92 -3.11
C ARG A 21 -11.55 16.80 -1.60
N LEU A 22 -12.62 16.68 -0.82
CA LEU A 22 -12.55 16.49 0.62
C LEU A 22 -12.31 15.02 0.94
N TYR A 23 -11.45 14.77 1.92
CA TYR A 23 -11.21 13.42 2.42
C TYR A 23 -12.48 12.86 3.07
N ASN A 24 -12.83 11.64 2.69
CA ASN A 24 -13.83 10.83 3.37
C ASN A 24 -13.45 9.36 3.21
N PRO A 25 -13.23 8.60 4.31
CA PRO A 25 -12.87 7.19 4.23
C PRO A 25 -13.94 6.34 3.52
N LYS A 26 -15.21 6.78 3.49
CA LYS A 26 -16.29 6.10 2.73
C LYS A 26 -16.10 6.15 1.22
N ASN A 27 -15.17 6.96 0.73
CA ASN A 27 -14.88 7.06 -0.70
C ASN A 27 -13.83 6.03 -1.14
N TYR A 28 -13.36 5.19 -0.21
CA TYR A 28 -12.28 4.24 -0.41
C TYR A 28 -12.67 2.84 0.04
N GLU A 29 -12.19 1.86 -0.70
CA GLU A 29 -12.26 0.46 -0.31
C GLU A 29 -10.88 -0.17 -0.32
N ILE A 30 -10.65 -1.05 0.65
CA ILE A 30 -9.38 -1.76 0.83
C ILE A 30 -9.59 -3.22 0.44
N GLY A 31 -8.69 -3.74 -0.39
CA GLY A 31 -8.63 -5.14 -0.78
C GLY A 31 -8.00 -6.00 0.31
N LEU A 32 -8.76 -6.95 0.84
CA LEU A 32 -8.31 -7.90 1.86
C LEU A 32 -8.50 -9.34 1.37
N ILE A 33 -7.64 -10.25 1.85
CA ILE A 33 -7.87 -11.69 1.69
C ILE A 33 -8.85 -12.13 2.78
N PRO A 34 -10.04 -12.66 2.42
CA PRO A 34 -10.98 -13.18 3.38
C PRO A 34 -10.48 -14.51 3.95
N SER A 35 -10.56 -14.67 5.27
CA SER A 35 -10.29 -15.90 5.99
C SER A 35 -11.48 -16.23 6.89
N VAL A 36 -11.53 -17.45 7.43
CA VAL A 36 -12.61 -17.88 8.33
C VAL A 36 -12.60 -16.96 9.56
N ASN A 37 -13.65 -16.13 9.68
CA ASN A 37 -13.87 -15.12 10.73
C ASN A 37 -12.92 -13.92 10.75
N THR A 38 -12.01 -13.76 9.80
CA THR A 38 -11.00 -12.69 9.82
C THR A 38 -10.64 -12.22 8.41
N HIS A 39 -10.02 -11.05 8.30
CA HIS A 39 -9.48 -10.54 7.05
C HIS A 39 -7.99 -10.21 7.24
N SER A 40 -7.17 -10.49 6.22
CA SER A 40 -5.74 -10.17 6.24
C SER A 40 -5.35 -9.33 5.04
N LEU A 41 -4.28 -8.55 5.20
CA LEU A 41 -3.64 -7.92 4.05
C LEU A 41 -2.97 -9.01 3.20
N PRO A 42 -3.02 -8.89 1.85
CA PRO A 42 -2.16 -9.66 0.98
C PRO A 42 -0.68 -9.47 1.36
N SER A 43 0.07 -10.57 1.39
CA SER A 43 1.48 -10.55 1.74
C SER A 43 2.31 -11.56 0.95
N TYR A 44 3.61 -11.29 0.83
CA TYR A 44 4.56 -12.15 0.15
C TYR A 44 5.88 -12.21 0.91
N GLN A 45 6.36 -13.43 1.20
CA GLN A 45 7.63 -13.63 1.89
C GLN A 45 8.79 -13.63 0.90
N ILE A 46 9.76 -12.73 1.10
CA ILE A 46 10.96 -12.64 0.26
C ILE A 46 12.13 -13.38 0.91
N ARG A 47 12.98 -14.00 0.08
CA ARG A 47 14.10 -14.86 0.53
C ARG A 47 15.49 -14.24 0.37
N SER A 48 15.66 -13.20 -0.45
CA SER A 48 16.92 -12.45 -0.58
C SER A 48 16.71 -11.12 -1.31
N ASN A 49 17.80 -10.34 -1.46
CA ASN A 49 17.90 -9.01 -2.09
C ASN A 49 17.31 -8.92 -3.51
N GLU A 50 15.99 -8.93 -3.64
CA GLU A 50 15.32 -8.59 -4.90
C GLU A 50 15.57 -7.11 -5.20
N GLU A 51 16.08 -6.83 -6.40
CA GLU A 51 16.55 -5.49 -6.75
C GLU A 51 15.40 -4.48 -6.96
N ASN A 52 14.14 -4.93 -7.04
CA ASN A 52 12.99 -4.04 -7.19
C ASN A 52 11.68 -4.59 -6.57
N PHE A 53 11.48 -4.35 -5.27
CA PHE A 53 10.27 -4.76 -4.55
C PHE A 53 8.96 -4.20 -5.13
N LYS A 54 8.98 -3.00 -5.74
CA LYS A 54 7.78 -2.40 -6.34
C LYS A 54 7.31 -3.19 -7.56
N LEU A 55 8.25 -3.59 -8.41
CA LEU A 55 7.96 -4.42 -9.59
C LEU A 55 7.42 -5.78 -9.15
N LEU A 56 8.02 -6.39 -8.12
CA LEU A 56 7.54 -7.65 -7.59
C LEU A 56 6.10 -7.54 -7.07
N VAL A 57 5.79 -6.53 -6.26
CA VAL A 57 4.43 -6.32 -5.73
C VAL A 57 3.42 -6.21 -6.87
N SER A 58 3.73 -5.44 -7.92
CA SER A 58 2.86 -5.30 -9.10
C SER A 58 2.66 -6.64 -9.83
N SER A 59 3.74 -7.40 -10.06
CA SER A 59 3.67 -8.71 -10.73
C SER A 59 2.83 -9.70 -9.95
N ARG A 60 3.06 -9.80 -8.62
CA ARG A 60 2.36 -10.72 -7.73
C ARG A 60 0.87 -10.40 -7.65
N LEU A 61 0.52 -9.13 -7.50
CA LEU A 61 -0.87 -8.72 -7.45
C LEU A 61 -1.62 -9.06 -8.75
N LYS A 62 -0.94 -8.97 -9.91
CA LYS A 62 -1.50 -9.36 -11.19
C LYS A 62 -1.60 -10.88 -11.37
N GLU A 63 -0.54 -11.62 -11.05
CA GLU A 63 -0.46 -13.07 -11.26
C GLU A 63 -1.36 -13.86 -10.29
N GLU A 64 -1.35 -13.49 -9.01
CA GLU A 64 -2.04 -14.25 -7.95
C GLU A 64 -3.48 -13.76 -7.76
N HIS A 65 -3.72 -12.46 -7.96
CA HIS A 65 -5.00 -11.84 -7.66
C HIS A 65 -5.70 -11.22 -8.85
N GLN A 66 -5.14 -11.27 -10.06
CA GLN A 66 -5.74 -10.69 -11.28
C GLN A 66 -6.04 -9.18 -11.14
N ILE A 67 -5.37 -8.50 -10.22
CA ILE A 67 -5.55 -7.07 -9.98
C ILE A 67 -4.39 -6.31 -10.64
N SER A 68 -4.73 -5.42 -11.56
CA SER A 68 -3.78 -4.47 -12.13
C SER A 68 -3.52 -3.33 -11.15
N ALA A 69 -2.27 -3.18 -10.74
CA ALA A 69 -1.78 -2.01 -10.03
C ALA A 69 -1.64 -0.84 -11.01
N LEU A 70 -2.19 0.33 -10.67
CA LEU A 70 -1.88 1.57 -11.38
C LEU A 70 -0.44 2.01 -11.07
N SER A 71 -0.10 1.94 -9.78
CA SER A 71 1.20 2.32 -9.25
C SER A 71 1.44 1.57 -7.93
N VAL A 72 2.70 1.54 -7.47
CA VAL A 72 3.09 0.89 -6.22
C VAL A 72 3.92 1.85 -5.39
N HIS A 73 3.47 2.16 -4.18
CA HIS A 73 4.10 3.16 -3.32
C HIS A 73 4.41 2.60 -1.95
N SER A 74 5.66 2.71 -1.50
CA SER A 74 6.04 2.33 -0.14
C SER A 74 5.42 3.31 0.85
N LEU A 75 4.70 2.79 1.84
CA LEU A 75 3.96 3.58 2.82
C LEU A 75 4.57 3.46 4.21
N ALA A 76 4.99 2.27 4.59
CA ALA A 76 5.62 2.07 5.90
C ALA A 76 6.56 0.89 5.89
N THR A 77 7.43 0.84 6.89
CA THR A 77 8.22 -0.33 7.20
C THR A 77 8.01 -0.71 8.65
N LEU A 78 7.57 -1.94 8.86
CA LEU A 78 7.30 -2.53 10.15
C LEU A 78 8.48 -3.41 10.51
N SER A 79 9.00 -3.26 11.72
CA SER A 79 10.07 -4.09 12.24
C SER A 79 9.71 -4.67 13.60
N SER A 80 10.00 -5.94 13.78
CA SER A 80 9.79 -6.74 14.98
C SER A 80 10.91 -7.76 15.12
N LYS A 81 11.03 -8.40 16.28
CA LYS A 81 12.16 -9.27 16.65
C LYS A 81 12.56 -10.32 15.60
N ASP A 82 11.60 -10.90 14.89
CA ASP A 82 11.80 -11.98 13.93
C ASP A 82 11.33 -11.62 12.51
N ARG A 83 10.79 -10.42 12.30
CA ARG A 83 10.18 -10.03 11.03
C ARG A 83 10.32 -8.55 10.72
N ILE A 84 10.69 -8.27 9.46
CA ILE A 84 10.57 -6.96 8.81
C ILE A 84 9.51 -7.07 7.72
N SER A 85 8.52 -6.19 7.74
CA SER A 85 7.50 -6.09 6.70
C SER A 85 7.53 -4.71 6.05
N ILE A 86 7.60 -4.63 4.72
CA ILE A 86 7.49 -3.37 3.99
C ILE A 86 6.07 -3.27 3.44
N MET A 87 5.34 -2.24 3.84
CA MET A 87 3.96 -2.00 3.41
C MET A 87 3.92 -1.09 2.18
N TYR A 88 3.20 -1.54 1.17
CA TYR A 88 2.93 -0.81 -0.06
C TYR A 88 1.45 -0.49 -0.18
N ILE A 89 1.13 0.75 -0.55
CA ILE A 89 -0.20 1.12 -1.04
C ILE A 89 -0.23 0.96 -2.56
N VAL A 90 -1.29 0.33 -3.06
CA VAL A 90 -1.44 -0.03 -4.48
C VAL A 90 -2.78 0.49 -5.00
N PRO A 91 -2.83 1.71 -5.57
CA PRO A 91 -4.02 2.21 -6.24
C PRO A 91 -4.45 1.28 -7.38
N THR A 92 -5.74 0.97 -7.44
CA THR A 92 -6.32 0.11 -8.47
C THR A 92 -7.70 0.60 -8.92
N ILE A 93 -8.12 0.15 -10.11
CA ILE A 93 -9.36 0.52 -10.80
C ILE A 93 -10.36 -0.64 -10.92
N SER A 94 -10.18 -1.70 -10.13
CA SER A 94 -11.08 -2.85 -10.17
C SER A 94 -12.54 -2.46 -9.87
N THR A 95 -13.44 -2.79 -10.80
CA THR A 95 -14.89 -2.58 -10.69
C THR A 95 -15.60 -3.70 -9.92
N GLU A 96 -14.95 -4.84 -9.75
CA GLU A 96 -15.50 -6.02 -9.09
C GLU A 96 -15.24 -5.97 -7.58
N ALA A 97 -16.25 -6.27 -6.75
CA ALA A 97 -16.08 -6.30 -5.29
C ALA A 97 -15.21 -7.46 -4.80
N ASN A 98 -15.05 -8.51 -5.61
CA ASN A 98 -14.17 -9.65 -5.32
C ASN A 98 -13.39 -10.02 -6.59
N VAL A 99 -12.06 -10.01 -6.55
CA VAL A 99 -11.19 -10.36 -7.67
C VAL A 99 -10.02 -11.19 -7.18
N GLY A 100 -9.79 -12.35 -7.81
CA GLY A 100 -8.63 -13.21 -7.52
C GLY A 100 -8.42 -13.52 -6.04
N GLY A 101 -9.49 -13.75 -5.28
CA GLY A 101 -9.43 -14.04 -3.85
C GLY A 101 -9.26 -12.82 -2.95
N ILE A 102 -9.23 -11.60 -3.50
CA ILE A 102 -9.26 -10.35 -2.75
C ILE A 102 -10.69 -9.80 -2.75
N ARG A 103 -11.15 -9.41 -1.56
CA ARG A 103 -12.43 -8.73 -1.34
C ARG A 103 -12.19 -7.27 -1.01
N PHE A 104 -12.80 -6.37 -1.76
CA PHE A 104 -12.82 -4.94 -1.46
C PHE A 104 -13.89 -4.65 -0.41
N ILE A 105 -13.49 -3.94 0.64
CA ILE A 105 -14.34 -3.61 1.78
C ILE A 105 -14.23 -2.12 2.06
N ASP A 106 -15.38 -1.49 2.34
CA ASP A 106 -15.48 -0.10 2.76
C ASP A 106 -14.51 0.22 3.90
N MET A 107 -13.63 1.19 3.64
CA MET A 107 -12.57 1.56 4.57
C MET A 107 -13.14 2.15 5.86
N PHE A 108 -14.22 2.92 5.77
CA PHE A 108 -14.91 3.44 6.94
C PHE A 108 -15.41 2.32 7.86
N SER A 109 -16.07 1.30 7.28
CA SER A 109 -16.53 0.12 8.01
C SER A 109 -15.36 -0.63 8.64
N LEU A 110 -14.24 -0.79 7.93
CA LEU A 110 -13.04 -1.44 8.48
C LEU A 110 -12.46 -0.68 9.69
N ILE A 111 -12.36 0.65 9.61
CA ILE A 111 -11.86 1.49 10.71
C ILE A 111 -12.77 1.38 11.95
N GLN A 112 -14.09 1.29 11.73
CA GLN A 112 -15.07 1.15 12.80
C GLN A 112 -15.17 -0.28 13.37
N THR A 113 -14.67 -1.29 12.65
CA THR A 113 -14.82 -2.70 13.06
C THR A 113 -13.64 -3.15 13.92
N PRO A 114 -13.87 -3.58 15.18
CA PRO A 114 -12.80 -4.03 16.07
C PRO A 114 -12.20 -5.41 15.72
N GLN A 115 -12.66 -6.08 14.65
CA GLN A 115 -12.33 -7.48 14.31
C GLN A 115 -11.12 -7.65 13.38
N LEU A 116 -10.38 -6.59 13.05
CA LEU A 116 -9.11 -6.73 12.35
C LEU A 116 -8.01 -7.15 13.34
N LEU A 117 -7.39 -8.31 13.08
CA LEU A 117 -6.38 -8.91 13.95
C LEU A 117 -5.11 -8.05 14.05
N GLY A 118 -4.71 -7.73 15.29
CA GLY A 118 -3.37 -7.25 15.64
C GLY A 118 -2.93 -6.01 14.86
N SER A 119 -1.65 -6.00 14.43
CA SER A 119 -0.96 -4.87 13.76
C SER A 119 -1.62 -4.37 12.47
N HIS A 120 -2.60 -5.10 11.91
CA HIS A 120 -3.30 -4.68 10.69
C HIS A 120 -4.27 -3.51 10.93
N ARG A 121 -4.77 -3.33 12.16
CA ARG A 121 -5.62 -2.18 12.48
C ARG A 121 -4.79 -0.89 12.49
N GLU A 122 -3.62 -0.91 13.11
CA GLU A 122 -2.68 0.20 13.10
C GLU A 122 -2.28 0.55 11.66
N LEU A 123 -2.11 -0.46 10.79
CA LEU A 123 -1.82 -0.24 9.38
C LEU A 123 -2.97 0.43 8.62
N LEU A 124 -4.22 0.08 8.91
CA LEU A 124 -5.38 0.75 8.32
C LEU A 124 -5.50 2.21 8.77
N LEU A 125 -5.17 2.49 10.03
CA LEU A 125 -5.11 3.87 10.53
C LEU A 125 -3.98 4.66 9.86
N VAL A 126 -2.83 4.03 9.60
CA VAL A 126 -1.74 4.65 8.82
C VAL A 126 -2.20 5.00 7.40
N ILE A 127 -2.97 4.11 6.74
CA ILE A 127 -3.52 4.38 5.40
C ILE A 127 -4.56 5.50 5.45
N ASP A 128 -5.44 5.51 6.46
CA ASP A 128 -6.47 6.54 6.67
C ASP A 128 -5.83 7.92 6.81
N GLN A 129 -4.86 8.03 7.70
CA GLN A 129 -4.12 9.26 7.90
C GLN A 129 -3.36 9.68 6.63
N TRP A 130 -2.71 8.73 5.96
CA TRP A 130 -1.96 9.03 4.74
C TRP A 130 -2.87 9.55 3.63
N LEU A 131 -4.03 8.94 3.39
CA LEU A 131 -5.00 9.42 2.40
C LEU A 131 -5.51 10.81 2.78
N MET A 132 -5.84 11.04 4.05
CA MET A 132 -6.25 12.36 4.56
C MET A 132 -5.18 13.44 4.27
N GLU A 133 -3.91 13.14 4.54
CA GLU A 133 -2.78 14.04 4.26
C GLU A 133 -2.71 14.37 2.76
N ARG A 134 -2.89 13.39 1.87
CA ARG A 134 -2.88 13.63 0.41
C ARG A 134 -4.00 14.55 -0.05
N HIS A 135 -5.20 14.41 0.50
CA HIS A 135 -6.30 15.33 0.23
C HIS A 135 -6.03 16.77 0.68
N SER A 136 -5.17 16.97 1.69
CA SER A 136 -4.85 18.28 2.24
C SER A 136 -3.77 19.05 1.45
N LEU A 137 -2.96 18.35 0.66
CA LEU A 137 -1.85 18.94 -0.07
C LEU A 137 -2.31 19.50 -1.43
N PRO A 138 -1.90 20.72 -1.81
CA PRO A 138 -2.37 21.38 -3.03
C PRO A 138 -1.93 20.71 -4.34
N TYR A 139 -0.87 19.88 -4.31
CA TYR A 139 -0.31 19.22 -5.50
C TYR A 139 -0.37 17.70 -5.48
N SER A 140 -0.71 17.06 -4.35
CA SER A 140 -0.98 15.62 -4.32
C SER A 140 -2.47 15.38 -4.37
N ASN A 141 -3.11 15.82 -5.46
CA ASN A 141 -4.53 15.55 -5.64
C ASN A 141 -4.72 14.01 -5.63
N PRO A 142 -5.52 13.44 -4.73
CA PRO A 142 -5.83 12.01 -4.76
C PRO A 142 -6.45 11.59 -6.09
N ASP A 143 -7.02 12.50 -6.89
CA ASP A 143 -7.40 12.22 -8.27
C ASP A 143 -6.21 11.71 -9.10
N LEU A 144 -5.01 12.25 -8.88
CA LEU A 144 -3.80 11.81 -9.57
C LEU A 144 -3.52 10.34 -9.25
N LEU A 145 -3.54 9.94 -7.98
CA LEU A 145 -3.27 8.56 -7.55
C LEU A 145 -4.13 7.50 -8.26
N PHE A 146 -5.34 7.86 -8.66
CA PHE A 146 -6.28 6.97 -9.36
C PHE A 146 -6.54 7.41 -10.81
N SER A 147 -5.73 8.32 -11.33
CA SER A 147 -5.87 8.82 -12.70
C SER A 147 -5.15 7.90 -13.68
N THR A 148 -5.85 7.61 -14.77
CA THR A 148 -5.31 6.83 -15.87
C THR A 148 -5.45 7.57 -17.18
N ASP A 149 -4.57 7.27 -18.12
CA ASP A 149 -4.75 7.64 -19.53
C ASP A 149 -5.91 6.84 -20.15
N SER A 150 -6.14 7.04 -21.45
CA SER A 150 -7.15 6.31 -22.22
C SER A 150 -6.83 4.82 -22.42
N THR A 151 -5.61 4.38 -22.08
CA THR A 151 -5.15 2.98 -22.12
C THR A 151 -5.22 2.29 -20.76
N GLY A 152 -5.62 3.00 -19.70
CA GLY A 152 -5.68 2.49 -18.33
C GLY A 152 -4.34 2.51 -17.59
N GLN A 153 -3.30 3.16 -18.14
CA GLN A 153 -2.01 3.36 -17.49
C GLN A 153 -2.05 4.57 -16.55
N SER A 154 -1.35 4.48 -15.43
CA SER A 154 -1.29 5.57 -14.44
C SER A 154 -0.67 6.84 -15.01
N LEU A 155 -1.26 7.99 -14.72
CA LEU A 155 -0.73 9.31 -15.09
C LEU A 155 0.22 9.91 -14.03
N VAL A 156 0.67 9.12 -13.05
CA VAL A 156 1.47 9.61 -11.91
C VAL A 156 2.93 9.20 -12.02
N GLY A 157 3.79 10.20 -11.97
CA GLY A 157 5.23 10.07 -11.76
C GLY A 157 5.57 10.33 -10.30
N ILE A 158 6.67 9.75 -9.82
CA ILE A 158 7.17 10.01 -8.47
C ILE A 158 8.38 10.95 -8.61
N VAL A 159 8.29 12.18 -8.11
CA VAL A 159 9.41 13.15 -8.11
C VAL A 159 10.34 12.96 -6.92
N GLN A 160 9.81 12.47 -5.80
CA GLN A 160 10.59 12.03 -4.66
C GLN A 160 9.99 10.72 -4.13
N ASP A 161 10.53 9.60 -4.61
CA ASP A 161 10.75 8.50 -3.68
C ASP A 161 11.93 9.00 -2.86
N ILE A 162 11.76 9.18 -1.55
CA ILE A 162 12.93 9.12 -0.68
C ILE A 162 13.37 7.65 -0.78
N VAL A 163 14.16 7.34 -1.82
CA VAL A 163 14.91 6.11 -1.94
C VAL A 163 16.07 6.28 -0.99
N ASP A 164 15.83 6.01 0.27
CA ASP A 164 16.82 5.28 1.02
C ASP A 164 16.15 3.95 1.30
N ASN A 165 16.64 2.91 0.60
CA ASN A 165 16.24 1.51 0.74
C ASN A 165 15.66 1.28 2.15
N PRO A 166 14.34 1.03 2.31
CA PRO A 166 13.66 1.14 3.61
C PRO A 166 14.30 0.27 4.70
N LEU A 167 15.05 -0.76 4.30
CA LEU A 167 15.86 -1.62 5.15
C LEU A 167 17.07 -0.93 5.79
N LEU A 168 17.63 0.13 5.18
CA LEU A 168 18.76 0.92 5.71
C LEU A 168 18.39 1.78 6.92
N SER A 169 17.10 2.11 7.07
CA SER A 169 16.58 2.95 8.16
C SER A 169 16.22 2.12 9.41
N ILE A 170 16.23 0.80 9.30
CA ILE A 170 15.87 -0.11 10.38
C ILE A 170 17.18 -0.53 11.06
N PRO A 171 17.29 -0.42 12.40
CA PRO A 171 18.44 -0.97 13.09
C PRO A 171 18.58 -2.47 12.77
N SER A 172 19.81 -2.93 12.58
CA SER A 172 20.16 -4.32 12.23
C SER A 172 19.59 -5.36 13.21
N GLU A 173 19.18 -4.92 14.40
CA GLU A 173 18.41 -5.68 15.37
C GLU A 173 17.31 -4.76 15.96
N PRO A 174 16.01 -5.01 15.71
CA PRO A 174 14.95 -4.24 16.35
C PRO A 174 14.97 -4.47 17.87
N PRO A 175 14.89 -3.42 18.71
CA PRO A 175 14.82 -3.57 20.16
C PRO A 175 13.61 -4.43 20.57
N GLU A 176 13.79 -5.24 21.62
CA GLU A 176 12.88 -6.30 22.07
C GLU A 176 11.37 -5.96 22.07
N ASP A 177 10.56 -6.97 21.71
CA ASP A 177 9.08 -7.08 21.80
C ASP A 177 8.25 -5.84 21.43
N LYS A 178 8.80 -4.94 20.61
CA LYS A 178 8.09 -3.74 20.14
C LYS A 178 7.97 -3.74 18.63
N LEU A 179 6.77 -3.41 18.15
CA LEU A 179 6.53 -3.10 16.74
C LEU A 179 7.01 -1.68 16.47
N ILE A 180 8.00 -1.53 15.59
CA ILE A 180 8.45 -0.23 15.10
C ILE A 180 7.80 0.01 13.73
N ILE A 181 7.18 1.17 13.54
CA ILE A 181 6.61 1.60 12.26
C ILE A 181 7.37 2.85 11.80
N ALA A 182 8.12 2.74 10.72
CA ALA A 182 8.74 3.87 10.03
C ALA A 182 7.87 4.27 8.83
N LEU A 183 7.39 5.52 8.79
CA LEU A 183 6.53 6.01 7.72
C LEU A 183 7.36 6.49 6.53
N ASN A 184 7.05 5.96 5.35
CA ASN A 184 7.58 6.41 4.07
C ASN A 184 6.53 7.35 3.47
N ASN A 185 6.87 8.62 3.22
CA ASN A 185 5.90 9.63 2.77
C ASN A 185 6.23 10.10 1.34
N PRO A 186 5.97 9.29 0.29
CA PRO A 186 6.35 9.60 -1.09
C PRO A 186 5.59 10.81 -1.65
N VAL A 187 6.21 11.67 -2.46
CA VAL A 187 5.52 12.84 -3.06
C VAL A 187 5.24 12.61 -4.54
N PHE A 188 4.00 12.85 -4.95
CA PHE A 188 3.50 12.57 -6.30
C PHE A 188 3.51 13.82 -7.17
N VAL A 189 3.85 13.63 -8.44
CA VAL A 189 3.65 14.64 -9.47
C VAL A 189 2.93 14.03 -10.68
N PRO A 190 2.18 14.81 -11.44
CA PRO A 190 1.71 14.39 -12.76
C PRO A 190 2.90 14.01 -13.65
N ILE A 191 2.78 12.94 -14.45
CA ILE A 191 3.67 12.76 -15.61
C ILE A 191 3.22 13.80 -16.63
N GLU A 192 4.07 14.78 -16.93
CA GLU A 192 3.81 15.67 -18.06
C GLU A 192 3.85 14.83 -19.35
N ASP A 193 2.83 14.97 -20.18
CA ASP A 193 2.79 14.39 -21.53
C ASP A 193 4.03 14.87 -22.29
N THR A 194 5.05 14.03 -22.46
CA THR A 194 6.28 14.38 -23.18
C THR A 194 6.08 14.44 -24.70
N THR A 195 4.87 14.71 -25.18
CA THR A 195 4.53 14.76 -26.61
C THR A 195 4.91 16.07 -27.31
N ASN A 196 5.65 16.96 -26.65
CA ASN A 196 6.26 18.13 -27.29
C ASN A 196 7.77 18.21 -27.01
N PHE A 197 8.55 17.39 -27.73
CA PHE A 197 9.94 17.68 -28.09
C PHE A 197 10.14 17.40 -29.58
#